data_AF-Q1G0V0-F1
#
_entry.id   AF-Q1G0V0-F1
#
_cell.length_a   1.000
_cell.length_b   1.000
_cell.length_c   1.000
_cell.angle_alpha   90.00
_cell.angle_beta   90.00
_cell.angle_gamma   90.00
#
_symmetry.space_group_name_H-M   'P 1'
#
loop_
_entity.id
_entity.type
_entity.pdbx_description
1 polymer ?
#
loop_
_entity_poly.entity_id
_entity_poly.type
_entity_poly.pdbx_seq_one_letter_code
_entity_poly.pdbx_strand_id
1 'polypeptide(L)' 'TQVDACITRLRVSVRHLAAVDSEALQQQGALGVIILGQQVHAIFGKQSDALRQLLDEHFAARK' A
#
# COMPACT_ATOMS: atom_id res chain seq x y z
N THR A 1 6.08 -30.42 5.64
CA THR A 1 4.96 -29.47 5.51
C THR A 1 5.56 -28.11 5.27
N GLN A 2 5.31 -27.50 4.11
CA GLN A 2 5.90 -26.21 3.74
C GLN A 2 4.80 -25.15 3.76
N VAL A 3 4.92 -24.21 4.69
CA VAL A 3 3.96 -23.11 4.87
C VAL A 3 4.66 -21.84 4.39
N ASP A 4 4.30 -21.38 3.20
CA ASP A 4 4.76 -20.10 2.68
C ASP A 4 3.68 -19.04 2.92
N ALA A 5 3.92 -18.18 3.91
CA ALA A 5 3.08 -17.04 4.24
C ALA A 5 3.79 -15.74 3.80
N CYS A 6 3.70 -15.41 2.51
CA CYS A 6 4.08 -14.10 2.02
C CYS A 6 2.87 -13.16 2.03
N ILE A 7 2.85 -12.25 3.00
CA ILE A 7 1.94 -11.10 3.04
C ILE A 7 2.67 -9.97 2.33
N THR A 8 2.29 -9.68 1.09
CA THR A 8 2.87 -8.54 0.38
C THR A 8 2.32 -7.24 0.99
N ARG A 9 3.26 -6.34 1.30
CA ARG A 9 3.02 -5.06 1.98
C ARG A 9 3.56 -3.96 1.09
N LEU A 10 2.70 -3.03 0.69
CA LEU A 10 3.09 -1.82 0.01
C LEU A 10 3.59 -0.81 1.06
N ARG A 11 4.83 -0.36 0.93
CA ARG A 11 5.42 0.67 1.78
C ARG A 11 5.61 1.95 1.00
N VAL A 12 4.95 3.02 1.44
CA VAL A 12 5.01 4.34 0.80
C VAL A 12 5.50 5.36 1.83
N SER A 13 6.53 6.13 1.48
CA SER A 13 6.93 7.31 2.25
C SER A 13 6.15 8.51 1.73
N VAL A 14 5.46 9.22 2.61
CA VAL A 14 4.65 10.39 2.25
C VAL A 14 5.20 11.65 2.88
N ARG A 15 5.06 12.78 2.19
CA ARG A 15 5.46 14.10 2.71
C ARG A 15 4.41 14.71 3.65
N HIS A 16 3.13 14.39 3.43
CA HIS A 16 2.01 14.92 4.21
C HIS A 16 1.10 13.77 4.64
N LEU A 17 1.19 13.36 5.90
CA LEU A 17 0.37 12.27 6.46
C LEU A 17 -1.12 12.62 6.49
N ALA A 18 -1.47 13.90 6.63
CA ALA A 18 -2.87 14.34 6.65
C ALA A 18 -3.62 14.08 5.32
N ALA A 19 -2.89 13.86 4.22
CA ALA A 19 -3.48 13.51 2.93
C ALA A 19 -3.62 11.99 2.72
N VAL A 20 -3.22 11.17 3.70
CA VAL A 20 -3.33 9.71 3.63
C VAL A 20 -4.72 9.29 4.08
N ASP A 21 -5.49 8.73 3.14
CA ASP A 21 -6.79 8.14 3.44
C ASP A 21 -6.64 6.62 3.63
N SER A 22 -6.67 6.20 4.90
CA SER A 22 -6.57 4.77 5.24
C SER A 22 -7.84 3.99 4.90
N GLU A 23 -9.00 4.64 4.93
CA GLU A 23 -10.28 4.01 4.63
C GLU A 23 -10.39 3.74 3.13
N ALA A 24 -10.04 4.72 2.29
CA ALA A 24 -9.99 4.54 0.85
C ALA A 24 -9.00 3.41 0.47
N LEU A 25 -7.83 3.34 1.10
CA LEU A 25 -6.87 2.24 0.86
C LEU A 25 -7.47 0.87 1.20
N GLN A 26 -8.25 0.76 2.26
CA GLN A 26 -8.96 -0.48 2.61
C GLN A 26 -10.06 -0.81 1.60
N GLN A 27 -10.83 0.19 1.14
CA GLN A 27 -11.82 0.01 0.08
C GLN A 27 -11.20 -0.43 -1.25
N GLN A 28 -9.97 0.00 -1.54
CA GLN A 28 -9.20 -0.43 -2.72
C GLN A 28 -8.53 -1.82 -2.53
N GLY A 29 -8.85 -2.54 -1.45
CA GLY A 29 -8.43 -3.93 -1.23
C GLY A 29 -7.35 -4.11 -0.17
N ALA A 30 -6.96 -3.06 0.58
CA ALA A 30 -6.04 -3.26 1.69
C ALA A 30 -6.74 -4.02 2.82
N LEU A 31 -6.16 -5.13 3.23
CA LEU A 31 -6.55 -5.89 4.42
C LEU A 31 -6.24 -5.12 5.70
N GLY A 32 -5.28 -4.19 5.65
CA GLY A 32 -4.94 -3.33 6.77
C GLY A 32 -3.94 -2.24 6.38
N VAL A 33 -3.96 -1.14 7.11
CA VAL A 33 -3.05 0.00 6.91
C VAL A 33 -2.38 0.32 8.25
N ILE A 34 -1.05 0.42 8.26
CA ILE A 34 -0.23 0.76 9.41
C ILE A 34 0.54 2.03 9.09
N ILE A 35 0.51 3.01 9.99
CA ILE A 35 1.25 4.28 9.84
C ILE A 35 2.36 4.33 10.90
N LEU A 36 3.60 4.51 10.45
CA LEU A 36 4.81 4.60 11.27
C LEU A 36 5.59 5.85 10.89
N GLY A 37 5.47 6.92 11.69
CA GLY A 37 6.02 8.22 11.30
C GLY A 37 5.49 8.65 9.94
N GLN A 38 6.37 8.98 8.99
CA GLN A 38 6.02 9.35 7.61
C GLN A 38 5.88 8.17 6.64
N GLN A 39 5.91 6.93 7.12
CA GLN A 39 5.74 5.74 6.30
C GLN A 39 4.35 5.12 6.49
N VAL A 40 3.70 4.84 5.37
CA VAL A 40 2.42 4.13 5.30
C VAL A 40 2.67 2.73 4.78
N HIS A 41 2.17 1.74 5.49
CA HIS A 41 2.29 0.32 5.17
C HIS A 41 0.89 -0.22 4.91
N ALA A 42 0.54 -0.41 3.65
CA ALA A 42 -0.73 -1.00 3.26
C ALA A 42 -0.53 -2.49 2.93
N ILE A 43 -1.33 -3.34 3.56
CA ILE A 43 -1.22 -4.80 3.49
C ILE A 43 -2.32 -5.28 2.55
N PHE A 44 -1.99 -5.83 1.38
CA PHE A 44 -3.02 -6.29 0.42
C PHE A 44 -3.04 -7.82 0.24
N GLY A 45 -2.10 -8.56 0.85
CA GLY A 45 -1.91 -9.98 0.49
C GLY A 45 -1.56 -10.13 -1.00
N LYS A 46 -1.66 -11.33 -1.58
CA LYS A 46 -1.17 -11.69 -2.94
C LYS A 46 -1.55 -10.74 -4.11
N GLN A 47 -2.44 -9.77 -3.90
CA GLN A 47 -2.85 -8.72 -4.83
C GLN A 47 -1.92 -7.48 -4.85
N SER A 48 -0.88 -7.40 -4.00
CA SER A 48 -0.07 -6.16 -3.90
C SER A 48 0.76 -5.81 -5.13
N ASP A 49 1.20 -6.79 -5.93
CA ASP A 49 2.07 -6.50 -7.08
C ASP A 49 1.32 -5.71 -8.17
N ALA A 50 0.05 -6.05 -8.41
CA ALA A 50 -0.80 -5.32 -9.35
C ALA A 50 -1.07 -3.88 -8.89
N LEU A 51 -1.31 -3.68 -7.59
CA LEU A 51 -1.55 -2.35 -7.02
C LEU A 51 -0.30 -1.48 -6.99
N ARG A 52 0.88 -2.09 -6.77
CA ARG A 52 2.15 -1.36 -6.88
C ARG A 52 2.32 -0.79 -8.29
N GLN A 53 2.08 -1.59 -9.32
CA GLN A 53 2.22 -1.13 -10.72
C GLN A 53 1.25 0.02 -11.02
N LEU A 54 -0.02 -0.09 -10.61
CA LEU A 54 -1.02 0.97 -10.77
C LEU A 54 -0.61 2.29 -10.08
N LEU A 55 -0.03 2.21 -8.89
CA LEU A 55 0.43 3.40 -8.16
C LEU A 55 1.68 4.01 -8.81
N ASP A 56 2.65 3.18 -9.20
CA ASP A 56 3.84 3.64 -9.92
C ASP A 56 3.45 4.38 -11.21
N GLU A 57 2.46 3.86 -11.95
CA GLU A 57 1.88 4.50 -13.14
C GLU A 57 1.17 5.82 -12.80
N HIS A 58 0.31 5.84 -11.77
CA HIS A 58 -0.46 7.02 -11.38
C HIS A 58 0.43 8.19 -10.94
N PHE A 59 1.51 7.90 -10.20
CA PHE A 59 2.44 8.94 -9.75
C PHE A 59 3.44 9.34 -10.83
N ALA A 60 3.79 8.46 -11.77
CA ALA A 60 4.59 8.83 -12.94
C ALA A 60 3.84 9.80 -13.87
N ALA A 61 2.51 9.70 -13.96
CA ALA A 61 1.65 10.56 -14.78
C ALA A 61 1.43 11.98 -14.24
N ARG A 62 1.87 12.28 -13.00
CA ARG A 62 1.76 13.63 -12.38
C ARG A 62 3.06 14.44 -12.40
N LYS A 63 4.01 14.12 -13.29
CA LYS A 63 5.13 15.00 -13.65
C LYS A 63 4.69 15.99 -14.74
#